data_AF-A0A2V9ZS13-F1
#
_entry.id   AF-A0A2V9ZS13-F1
#
_cell.length_a   1.000
_cell.length_b   1.000
_cell.length_c   1.000
_cell.angle_alpha   90.00
_cell.angle_beta   90.00
_cell.angle_gamma   90.00
#
_symmetry.space_group_name_H-M   'P 1'
#
loop_
_entity.id
_entity.type
_entity.pdbx_description
1 polymer ?
#
loop_
_entity_poly.entity_id
_entity_poly.type
_entity_poly.pdbx_seq_one_letter_code
_entity_poly.pdbx_strand_id
1 'polypeptide(L)'
;GSDGRLHYKTDSLGNPIMDFSYAGYRAGGVALPNVAAKRTVSPSSGDDTSAIQSAINAVSALAPDANGFRGAVLLAAGTFNVSGTLNINTSGIVVRGSGSGSGGTLINMNPNATPFTLFALKGSGSWQTSSTSASMTDSYVHSGRLTFNVDNPSLFNVGDTVLISRPVTQAWVNFMGMNDLVSSTGTPETWLGVGSTITTDRTITAINGTLLTLDAPLTDSFDSALLNPPGGSVATYTFPGRISQVGVEHLSVIAPAVNAAITIPQYSGVSMSAVMNAWAQDLVFRDTQNTVTIGGNVKQVTLENIHVNHTITHTGDRMADFSVSGTQIFLNNDPEF
;
A
#
# COMPACT_ATOMS: atom_id res chain seq x y z
N GLY A 1 -9.71 -29.26 8.21
CA GLY A 1 -9.21 -30.53 8.74
C GLY A 1 -10.24 -31.12 9.68
N SER A 2 -9.99 -32.32 10.19
CA SER A 2 -10.84 -32.97 11.20
C SER A 2 -10.93 -32.21 12.53
N ASP A 3 -10.07 -31.20 12.73
CA ASP A 3 -10.02 -30.28 13.87
C ASP A 3 -10.78 -28.96 13.64
N GLY A 4 -11.50 -28.82 12.51
CA GLY A 4 -12.21 -27.58 12.15
C GLY A 4 -11.29 -26.42 11.74
N ARG A 5 -9.99 -26.65 11.57
CA ARG A 5 -9.03 -25.63 11.10
C ARG A 5 -8.68 -25.84 9.63
N LEU A 6 -8.27 -24.79 8.95
CA LEU A 6 -7.73 -24.91 7.60
C LEU A 6 -6.31 -25.52 7.70
N HIS A 7 -6.07 -26.61 6.99
CA HIS A 7 -4.75 -27.23 6.87
C HIS A 7 -4.27 -27.02 5.44
N TYR A 8 -3.21 -26.23 5.27
CA TYR A 8 -2.63 -26.01 3.96
C TYR A 8 -1.76 -27.21 3.58
N LYS A 9 -2.03 -27.80 2.41
CA LYS A 9 -1.11 -28.76 1.80
C LYS A 9 0.12 -28.01 1.30
N THR A 10 1.26 -28.69 1.32
CA THR A 10 2.51 -28.19 0.75
C THR A 10 2.86 -28.92 -0.54
N ASP A 11 3.66 -28.28 -1.40
CA ASP A 11 4.33 -28.97 -2.50
C ASP A 11 5.47 -29.88 -1.99
N SER A 12 6.23 -30.49 -2.93
CA SER A 12 7.35 -31.38 -2.60
C SER A 12 8.57 -30.68 -1.97
N LEU A 13 8.66 -29.36 -2.07
CA LEU A 13 9.70 -28.53 -1.44
C LEU A 13 9.22 -27.91 -0.11
N GLY A 14 7.97 -28.16 0.27
CA GLY A 14 7.38 -27.68 1.53
C GLY A 14 6.68 -26.33 1.42
N ASN A 15 6.53 -25.74 0.23
CA ASN A 15 5.81 -24.48 0.06
C ASN A 15 4.30 -24.70 0.26
N PRO A 16 3.66 -24.01 1.22
CA PRO A 16 2.21 -24.03 1.38
C PRO A 16 1.54 -23.04 0.42
N ILE A 17 0.21 -23.12 0.31
CA ILE A 17 -0.58 -21.97 -0.16
C ILE A 17 -0.34 -20.82 0.83
N MET A 18 -0.08 -19.62 0.30
CA MET A 18 0.18 -18.44 1.12
C MET A 18 -1.00 -18.10 2.03
N ASP A 19 -0.70 -17.82 3.29
CA ASP A 19 -1.65 -17.25 4.24
C ASP A 19 -1.70 -15.73 4.06
N PHE A 20 -2.80 -15.23 3.49
CA PHE A 20 -3.03 -13.80 3.24
C PHE A 20 -3.76 -13.10 4.40
N SER A 21 -4.00 -13.76 5.53
CA SER A 21 -4.63 -13.12 6.71
C SER A 21 -3.80 -11.97 7.29
N TYR A 22 -2.53 -11.86 6.89
CA TYR A 22 -1.60 -10.78 7.24
C TYR A 22 -1.76 -9.50 6.39
N ALA A 23 -2.70 -9.45 5.45
CA ALA A 23 -2.94 -8.29 4.60
C ALA A 23 -3.95 -7.31 5.23
N GLY A 24 -3.77 -6.02 4.96
CA GLY A 24 -4.69 -4.96 5.39
C GLY A 24 -4.16 -4.10 6.52
N TYR A 25 -5.02 -3.18 6.97
CA TYR A 25 -4.78 -2.29 8.10
C TYR A 25 -4.24 -3.07 9.32
N ARG A 26 -3.11 -2.63 9.85
CA ARG A 26 -2.40 -3.28 10.97
C ARG A 26 -2.08 -4.76 10.77
N ALA A 27 -1.77 -5.14 9.53
CA ALA A 27 -1.46 -6.51 9.12
C ALA A 27 -2.66 -7.46 9.17
N GLY A 28 -3.86 -6.94 8.93
CA GLY A 28 -5.08 -7.76 8.92
C GLY A 28 -5.55 -8.13 10.33
N GLY A 29 -6.73 -8.76 10.41
CA GLY A 29 -7.33 -9.18 11.68
C GLY A 29 -7.79 -8.04 12.62
N VAL A 30 -7.64 -6.78 12.20
CA VAL A 30 -8.04 -5.59 12.96
C VAL A 30 -9.08 -4.79 12.17
N ALA A 31 -10.21 -4.48 12.82
CA ALA A 31 -11.25 -3.65 12.21
C ALA A 31 -10.76 -2.22 11.96
N LEU A 32 -11.27 -1.58 10.90
CA LEU A 32 -11.03 -0.17 10.65
C LEU A 32 -11.61 0.69 11.80
N PRO A 33 -10.84 1.69 12.29
CA PRO A 33 -11.25 2.46 13.45
C PRO A 33 -12.25 3.56 13.09
N ASN A 34 -13.26 3.78 13.94
CA ASN A 34 -14.09 4.97 13.84
C ASN A 34 -13.44 6.14 14.60
N VAL A 35 -12.69 6.97 13.88
CA VAL A 35 -11.97 8.13 14.45
C VAL A 35 -12.94 9.29 14.72
N ALA A 36 -12.84 9.93 15.90
CA ALA A 36 -13.70 11.05 16.26
C ALA A 36 -13.40 12.30 15.42
N ALA A 37 -14.46 12.96 14.93
CA ALA A 37 -14.35 14.23 14.23
C ALA A 37 -13.86 15.35 15.18
N LYS A 38 -12.86 16.12 14.73
CA LYS A 38 -12.33 17.29 15.45
C LYS A 38 -12.62 18.60 14.74
N ARG A 39 -12.89 18.53 13.44
CA ARG A 39 -13.30 19.65 12.60
C ARG A 39 -14.40 19.17 11.65
N THR A 40 -15.36 20.04 11.40
CA THR A 40 -16.38 19.85 10.38
C THR A 40 -16.26 20.99 9.37
N VAL A 41 -16.31 20.66 8.08
CA VAL A 41 -16.33 21.61 6.97
C VAL A 41 -17.67 21.47 6.27
N SER A 42 -18.34 22.60 6.03
CA SER A 42 -19.55 22.65 5.20
C SER A 42 -19.18 23.10 3.79
N PRO A 43 -19.86 22.59 2.75
CA PRO A 43 -19.61 23.02 1.38
C PRO A 43 -19.99 24.49 1.19
N SER A 44 -19.27 25.17 0.31
CA SER A 44 -19.60 26.53 -0.14
C SER A 44 -20.13 26.53 -1.57
N SER A 45 -20.49 27.71 -2.10
CA SER A 45 -20.79 27.89 -3.53
C SER A 45 -19.53 28.09 -4.39
N GLY A 46 -18.35 28.15 -3.78
CA GLY A 46 -17.07 28.42 -4.44
C GLY A 46 -16.14 27.22 -4.41
N ASP A 47 -14.83 27.50 -4.48
CA ASP A 47 -13.79 26.48 -4.33
C ASP A 47 -13.48 26.23 -2.84
N ASP A 48 -13.71 25.00 -2.41
CA ASP A 48 -13.56 24.52 -1.04
C ASP A 48 -12.17 23.94 -0.75
N THR A 49 -11.26 23.85 -1.74
CA THR A 49 -9.93 23.23 -1.56
C THR A 49 -9.19 23.85 -0.37
N SER A 50 -9.15 25.18 -0.28
CA SER A 50 -8.44 25.88 0.79
C SER A 50 -9.08 25.66 2.17
N ALA A 51 -10.41 25.60 2.24
CA ALA A 51 -11.14 25.37 3.48
C ALA A 51 -10.91 23.96 4.01
N ILE A 52 -10.98 22.95 3.14
CA ILE A 52 -10.72 21.55 3.50
C ILE A 52 -9.26 21.37 3.91
N GLN A 53 -8.31 21.90 3.13
CA GLN A 53 -6.88 21.81 3.48
C GLN A 53 -6.58 22.51 4.81
N SER A 54 -7.21 23.66 5.09
CA SER A 54 -7.05 24.36 6.37
C SER A 54 -7.58 23.53 7.54
N ALA A 55 -8.69 22.80 7.36
CA ALA A 55 -9.20 21.89 8.37
C ALA A 55 -8.24 20.71 8.61
N ILE A 56 -7.69 20.12 7.54
CA ILE A 56 -6.65 19.07 7.62
C ILE A 56 -5.43 19.58 8.40
N ASN A 57 -4.96 20.79 8.10
CA ASN A 57 -3.82 21.41 8.77
C ASN A 57 -4.11 21.67 10.25
N ALA A 58 -5.33 22.12 10.58
CA ALA A 58 -5.75 22.38 11.95
C ALA A 58 -5.82 21.08 12.78
N VAL A 59 -6.30 19.97 12.21
CA VAL A 59 -6.28 18.67 12.89
C VAL A 59 -4.85 18.13 12.98
N SER A 60 -4.02 18.34 11.96
CA SER A 60 -2.59 17.98 11.98
C SER A 60 -1.81 18.64 13.12
N ALA A 61 -2.22 19.82 13.57
CA ALA A 61 -1.60 20.53 14.69
C ALA A 61 -2.00 19.98 16.08
N LEU A 62 -3.04 19.14 16.18
CA LEU A 62 -3.47 18.55 17.46
C LEU A 62 -2.51 17.46 17.90
N ALA A 63 -2.30 17.29 19.21
CA ALA A 63 -1.57 16.13 19.73
C ALA A 63 -2.29 14.83 19.36
N PRO A 64 -1.56 13.77 18.94
CA PRO A 64 -2.17 12.46 18.75
C PRO A 64 -2.64 11.86 20.08
N ASP A 65 -3.70 11.07 20.02
CA ASP A 65 -4.17 10.25 21.13
C ASP A 65 -3.30 9.01 21.35
N ALA A 66 -3.66 8.17 22.32
CA ALA A 66 -2.94 6.95 22.65
C ALA A 66 -2.86 5.92 21.50
N ASN A 67 -3.75 6.02 20.51
CA ASN A 67 -3.78 5.15 19.33
C ASN A 67 -3.07 5.78 18.13
N GLY A 68 -2.53 7.00 18.27
CA GLY A 68 -1.84 7.74 17.22
C GLY A 68 -2.76 8.64 16.38
N PHE A 69 -4.04 8.79 16.73
CA PHE A 69 -4.97 9.64 15.98
C PHE A 69 -5.02 11.06 16.51
N ARG A 70 -4.95 12.03 15.61
CA ARG A 70 -5.20 13.44 15.90
C ARG A 70 -6.68 13.78 15.71
N GLY A 71 -7.33 13.12 14.76
CA GLY A 71 -8.78 13.18 14.57
C GLY A 71 -9.21 13.10 13.11
N ALA A 72 -10.52 13.09 12.91
CA ALA A 72 -11.12 13.20 11.59
C ALA A 72 -11.50 14.65 11.24
N VAL A 73 -11.33 15.02 9.98
CA VAL A 73 -12.00 16.14 9.34
C VAL A 73 -13.27 15.59 8.70
N LEU A 74 -14.42 15.99 9.24
CA LEU A 74 -15.73 15.62 8.71
C LEU A 74 -16.14 16.64 7.62
N LEU A 75 -16.39 16.16 6.42
CA LEU A 75 -17.07 16.90 5.37
C LEU A 75 -18.56 16.66 5.53
N ALA A 76 -19.32 17.73 5.73
CA ALA A 76 -20.76 17.65 5.84
C ALA A 76 -21.40 17.13 4.54
N ALA A 77 -22.68 16.75 4.61
CA ALA A 77 -23.45 16.44 3.42
C ALA A 77 -23.51 17.64 2.45
N GLY A 78 -23.48 17.35 1.15
CA GLY A 78 -23.53 18.35 0.07
C GLY A 78 -22.34 18.28 -0.88
N THR A 79 -22.29 19.24 -1.80
CA THR A 79 -21.32 19.26 -2.91
C THR A 79 -20.21 20.24 -2.63
N PHE A 80 -18.98 19.75 -2.51
CA PHE A 80 -17.78 20.57 -2.43
C PHE A 80 -17.15 20.71 -3.81
N ASN A 81 -16.79 21.91 -4.23
CA ASN A 81 -16.01 22.08 -5.46
C ASN A 81 -14.52 22.21 -5.10
N VAL A 82 -13.66 21.51 -5.83
CA VAL A 82 -12.21 21.53 -5.56
C VAL A 82 -11.42 21.73 -6.85
N SER A 83 -10.38 22.56 -6.80
CA SER A 83 -9.48 22.80 -7.93
C SER A 83 -8.04 22.34 -7.67
N GLY A 84 -7.81 21.57 -6.60
CA GLY A 84 -6.49 21.05 -6.29
C GLY A 84 -6.46 19.95 -5.24
N THR A 85 -5.27 19.39 -5.07
CA THR A 85 -4.99 18.26 -4.17
C THR A 85 -5.15 18.62 -2.69
N LEU A 86 -5.82 17.72 -1.97
CA LEU A 86 -5.90 17.67 -0.52
C LEU A 86 -4.79 16.76 0.01
N ASN A 87 -3.83 17.37 0.71
CA ASN A 87 -2.63 16.70 1.20
C ASN A 87 -2.80 16.28 2.65
N ILE A 88 -2.52 15.00 2.92
CA ILE A 88 -2.47 14.41 4.26
C ILE A 88 -1.01 13.97 4.48
N ASN A 89 -0.22 14.87 5.07
CA ASN A 89 1.23 14.65 5.28
C ASN A 89 1.62 14.39 6.74
N THR A 90 0.64 14.24 7.62
CA THR A 90 0.84 14.03 9.06
C THR A 90 0.09 12.78 9.50
N SER A 91 0.72 11.97 10.35
CA SER A 91 0.09 10.79 10.95
C SER A 91 -1.16 11.14 11.77
N GLY A 92 -2.13 10.23 11.81
CA GLY A 92 -3.30 10.33 12.69
C GLY A 92 -4.47 11.13 12.11
N ILE A 93 -4.52 11.33 10.79
CA ILE A 93 -5.50 12.20 10.13
C ILE A 93 -6.42 11.39 9.22
N VAL A 94 -7.72 11.55 9.44
CA VAL A 94 -8.75 10.97 8.59
C VAL A 94 -9.54 12.08 7.91
N VAL A 95 -9.82 11.95 6.62
CA VAL A 95 -10.82 12.78 5.92
C VAL A 95 -12.06 11.93 5.69
N ARG A 96 -13.17 12.32 6.30
CA ARG A 96 -14.42 11.56 6.30
C ARG A 96 -15.52 12.39 5.67
N GLY A 97 -16.25 11.87 4.70
CA GLY A 97 -17.53 12.43 4.27
C GLY A 97 -18.72 11.92 5.06
N SER A 98 -19.90 12.40 4.70
CA SER A 98 -21.18 12.03 5.31
C SER A 98 -21.88 10.85 4.60
N GLY A 99 -21.13 10.06 3.83
CA GLY A 99 -21.60 8.92 3.03
C GLY A 99 -21.32 9.11 1.52
N SER A 100 -21.10 8.00 0.81
CA SER A 100 -20.89 8.00 -0.65
C SER A 100 -22.19 8.01 -1.49
N GLY A 101 -23.33 7.69 -0.85
CA GLY A 101 -24.64 7.63 -1.50
C GLY A 101 -25.39 8.97 -1.58
N SER A 102 -26.66 8.88 -1.97
CA SER A 102 -27.56 10.05 -2.05
C SER A 102 -27.70 10.77 -0.70
N GLY A 103 -27.60 12.10 -0.71
CA GLY A 103 -27.62 12.91 0.51
C GLY A 103 -26.32 12.90 1.31
N GLY A 104 -25.27 12.22 0.81
CA GLY A 104 -23.94 12.20 1.40
C GLY A 104 -23.04 13.36 0.95
N THR A 105 -21.73 13.13 1.01
CA THR A 105 -20.72 14.09 0.54
C THR A 105 -20.34 13.80 -0.90
N LEU A 106 -20.43 14.82 -1.75
CA LEU A 106 -19.93 14.79 -3.11
C LEU A 106 -18.78 15.78 -3.27
N ILE A 107 -17.65 15.32 -3.79
CA ILE A 107 -16.56 16.17 -4.26
C ILE A 107 -16.67 16.32 -5.77
N ASN A 108 -16.76 17.55 -6.25
CA ASN A 108 -16.79 17.90 -7.66
C ASN A 108 -15.46 18.55 -8.06
N MET A 109 -14.66 17.88 -8.89
CA MET A 109 -13.39 18.42 -9.36
C MET A 109 -13.63 19.45 -10.47
N ASN A 110 -12.97 20.61 -10.36
CA ASN A 110 -13.14 21.70 -11.29
C ASN A 110 -12.60 21.35 -12.69
N PRO A 111 -13.42 21.37 -13.76
CA PRO A 111 -12.98 21.06 -15.13
C PRO A 111 -11.99 22.06 -15.72
N ASN A 112 -11.89 23.26 -15.15
CA ASN A 112 -10.95 24.29 -15.58
C ASN A 112 -9.61 24.22 -14.84
N ALA A 113 -9.45 23.31 -13.87
CA ALA A 113 -8.18 23.08 -13.21
C ALA A 113 -7.22 22.30 -14.13
N THR A 114 -5.91 22.38 -13.83
CA THR A 114 -4.99 21.38 -14.36
C THR A 114 -5.28 20.04 -13.67
N PRO A 115 -5.36 18.90 -14.39
CA PRO A 115 -5.64 17.60 -13.78
C PRO A 115 -4.76 17.30 -12.56
N PHE A 116 -5.37 16.75 -11.50
CA PHE A 116 -4.73 16.54 -10.20
C PHE A 116 -5.25 15.28 -9.49
N THR A 117 -4.47 14.76 -8.54
CA THR A 117 -4.92 13.73 -7.59
C THR A 117 -5.69 14.40 -6.45
N LEU A 118 -6.90 13.93 -6.12
CA LEU A 118 -7.71 14.54 -5.06
C LEU A 118 -7.07 14.38 -3.68
N PHE A 119 -6.82 13.14 -3.24
CA PHE A 119 -6.27 12.86 -1.92
C PHE A 119 -4.85 12.33 -2.05
N ALA A 120 -3.88 13.05 -1.48
CA ALA A 120 -2.49 12.61 -1.42
C ALA A 120 -2.09 12.34 0.03
N LEU A 121 -2.10 11.05 0.41
CA LEU A 121 -1.60 10.58 1.71
C LEU A 121 -0.10 10.30 1.54
N LYS A 122 0.72 11.24 1.96
CA LYS A 122 2.14 11.25 1.57
C LYS A 122 3.06 11.58 2.74
N GLY A 123 3.82 10.59 3.18
CA GLY A 123 5.00 10.79 4.01
C GLY A 123 6.18 11.32 3.18
N SER A 124 7.20 11.84 3.87
CA SER A 124 8.42 12.39 3.24
C SER A 124 9.59 11.42 3.22
N GLY A 125 9.45 10.27 3.90
CA GLY A 125 10.55 9.37 4.19
C GLY A 125 10.92 8.39 3.08
N SER A 126 12.04 7.72 3.30
CA SER A 126 12.46 6.52 2.58
C SER A 126 13.13 5.55 3.56
N TRP A 127 13.38 4.33 3.10
CA TRP A 127 14.17 3.34 3.84
C TRP A 127 15.56 3.89 4.15
N GLN A 128 15.97 3.81 5.42
CA GLN A 128 17.32 4.07 5.88
C GLN A 128 17.87 2.78 6.48
N THR A 129 18.51 1.99 5.64
CA THR A 129 19.00 0.65 5.98
C THR A 129 20.36 0.72 6.68
N SER A 130 20.57 -0.14 7.66
CA SER A 130 21.88 -0.35 8.27
C SER A 130 22.91 -0.76 7.20
N SER A 131 24.15 -0.27 7.34
CA SER A 131 25.27 -0.71 6.52
C SER A 131 25.77 -2.11 6.87
N THR A 132 25.34 -2.65 8.01
CA THR A 132 25.61 -4.03 8.44
C THR A 132 24.39 -4.89 8.19
N SER A 133 24.63 -6.09 7.69
CA SER A 133 23.61 -7.11 7.44
C SER A 133 24.09 -8.48 7.91
N ALA A 134 23.14 -9.35 8.21
CA ALA A 134 23.37 -10.77 8.40
C ALA A 134 22.97 -11.53 7.13
N SER A 135 23.59 -12.69 6.90
CA SER A 135 23.25 -13.58 5.78
C SER A 135 22.34 -14.70 6.28
N MET A 136 21.34 -15.08 5.48
CA MET A 136 20.57 -16.29 5.74
C MET A 136 21.44 -17.53 5.55
N THR A 137 21.35 -18.50 6.46
CA THR A 137 22.20 -19.70 6.45
C THR A 137 21.45 -20.98 6.09
N ASP A 138 20.12 -20.94 5.99
CA ASP A 138 19.34 -22.10 5.54
C ASP A 138 19.64 -22.40 4.07
N SER A 139 19.75 -23.68 3.74
CA SER A 139 19.89 -24.10 2.33
C SER A 139 18.64 -23.78 1.51
N TYR A 140 17.47 -23.80 2.16
CA TYR A 140 16.18 -23.48 1.56
C TYR A 140 15.23 -22.88 2.61
N VAL A 141 14.71 -21.67 2.35
CA VAL A 141 13.57 -21.08 3.05
C VAL A 141 12.38 -21.11 2.10
N HIS A 142 11.33 -21.86 2.43
CA HIS A 142 10.11 -21.93 1.63
C HIS A 142 9.28 -20.65 1.71
N SER A 143 8.47 -20.39 0.69
CA SER A 143 7.43 -19.36 0.79
C SER A 143 6.44 -19.72 1.91
N GLY A 144 5.74 -18.74 2.46
CA GLY A 144 4.85 -18.94 3.60
C GLY A 144 5.55 -19.11 4.95
N ARG A 145 6.89 -19.16 4.98
CA ARG A 145 7.65 -19.35 6.22
C ARG A 145 7.82 -18.03 6.99
N LEU A 146 7.67 -18.12 8.31
CA LEU A 146 7.85 -17.02 9.27
C LEU A 146 9.26 -16.97 9.88
N THR A 147 10.09 -17.98 9.64
CA THR A 147 11.36 -18.15 10.36
C THR A 147 12.50 -18.52 9.41
N PHE A 148 13.70 -18.02 9.70
CA PHE A 148 14.94 -18.44 9.03
C PHE A 148 16.12 -18.19 9.96
N ASN A 149 17.24 -18.87 9.70
CA ASN A 149 18.49 -18.75 10.42
C ASN A 149 19.40 -17.69 9.80
N VAL A 150 20.13 -16.97 10.63
CA VAL A 150 21.14 -16.00 10.23
C VAL A 150 22.51 -16.30 10.84
N ASP A 151 23.57 -15.87 10.16
CA ASP A 151 24.97 -16.03 10.61
C ASP A 151 25.32 -15.17 11.84
N ASN A 152 24.67 -14.01 11.99
CA ASN A 152 24.93 -13.07 13.08
C ASN A 152 23.63 -12.50 13.69
N PRO A 153 22.97 -13.25 14.61
CA PRO A 153 21.74 -12.80 15.25
C PRO A 153 21.95 -11.61 16.20
N SER A 154 23.19 -11.31 16.61
CA SER A 154 23.49 -10.21 17.54
C SER A 154 23.25 -8.80 16.95
N LEU A 155 23.02 -8.72 15.63
CA LEU A 155 22.65 -7.47 14.95
C LEU A 155 21.18 -7.07 15.18
N PHE A 156 20.38 -7.93 15.81
CA PHE A 156 18.92 -7.79 15.88
C PHE A 156 18.39 -7.90 17.30
N ASN A 157 17.28 -7.21 17.53
CA ASN A 157 16.45 -7.29 18.72
C ASN A 157 14.99 -7.61 18.34
N VAL A 158 14.24 -8.20 19.28
CA VAL A 158 12.78 -8.32 19.12
C VAL A 158 12.17 -6.92 19.05
N GLY A 159 11.32 -6.69 18.06
CA GLY A 159 10.73 -5.39 17.74
C GLY A 159 11.45 -4.62 16.64
N ASP A 160 12.66 -5.04 16.26
CA ASP A 160 13.37 -4.40 15.15
C ASP A 160 12.63 -4.60 13.84
N THR A 161 12.57 -3.53 13.06
CA THR A 161 12.12 -3.60 11.67
C THR A 161 13.30 -3.90 10.75
N VAL A 162 13.14 -4.90 9.88
CA VAL A 162 14.19 -5.41 9.00
C VAL A 162 13.76 -5.38 7.53
N LEU A 163 14.73 -5.10 6.67
CA LEU A 163 14.63 -5.35 5.23
C LEU A 163 15.30 -6.67 4.91
N ILE A 164 14.57 -7.52 4.23
CA ILE A 164 15.00 -8.83 3.76
C ILE A 164 15.17 -8.72 2.25
N SER A 165 16.41 -8.93 1.80
CA SER A 165 16.85 -8.73 0.43
C SER A 165 17.12 -10.07 -0.25
N ARG A 166 16.43 -10.34 -1.34
CA ARG A 166 16.59 -11.52 -2.19
C ARG A 166 17.23 -11.13 -3.51
N PRO A 167 18.43 -11.63 -3.85
CA PRO A 167 19.08 -11.29 -5.12
C PRO A 167 18.33 -11.94 -6.30
N VAL A 168 18.23 -11.22 -7.41
CA VAL A 168 17.77 -11.77 -8.70
C VAL A 168 19.00 -12.20 -9.48
N THR A 169 19.25 -13.51 -9.54
CA THR A 169 20.41 -14.07 -10.25
C THR A 169 20.02 -14.60 -11.63
N GLN A 170 21.01 -14.82 -12.51
CA GLN A 170 20.77 -15.49 -13.78
C GLN A 170 20.26 -16.93 -13.59
N ALA A 171 20.79 -17.65 -12.60
CA ALA A 171 20.37 -19.02 -12.31
C ALA A 171 18.88 -19.08 -11.95
N TRP A 172 18.42 -18.15 -11.10
CA TRP A 172 17.01 -18.03 -10.75
C TRP A 172 16.15 -17.57 -11.94
N VAL A 173 16.62 -16.59 -12.72
CA VAL A 173 15.91 -16.13 -13.94
C VAL A 173 15.69 -17.27 -14.93
N ASN A 174 16.71 -18.10 -15.16
CA ASN A 174 16.61 -19.28 -16.01
C ASN A 174 15.65 -20.32 -15.41
N PHE A 175 15.76 -20.58 -14.10
CA PHE A 175 14.89 -21.53 -13.40
C PHE A 175 13.41 -21.15 -13.51
N MET A 176 13.09 -19.85 -13.42
CA MET A 176 11.72 -19.33 -13.56
C MET A 176 11.25 -19.22 -15.03
N GLY A 177 12.11 -19.54 -16.01
CA GLY A 177 11.80 -19.38 -17.44
C GLY A 177 11.69 -17.92 -17.90
N MET A 178 12.17 -16.96 -17.08
CA MET A 178 12.02 -15.53 -17.38
C MET A 178 12.97 -15.03 -18.48
N ASN A 179 13.96 -15.84 -18.87
CA ASN A 179 14.87 -15.50 -19.97
C ASN A 179 14.22 -15.66 -21.35
N ASP A 180 13.10 -16.37 -21.43
CA ASP A 180 12.40 -16.69 -22.67
C ASP A 180 11.17 -15.80 -22.90
N LEU A 181 11.00 -14.74 -22.09
CA LEU A 181 9.88 -13.82 -22.21
C LEU A 181 9.97 -13.01 -23.50
N VAL A 182 8.89 -13.01 -24.27
CA VAL A 182 8.74 -12.22 -25.49
C VAL A 182 7.37 -11.56 -25.53
N SER A 183 7.31 -10.36 -26.08
CA SER A 183 6.08 -9.64 -26.35
C SER A 183 5.23 -10.37 -27.41
N SER A 184 3.99 -9.92 -27.62
CA SER A 184 3.13 -10.40 -28.71
C SER A 184 3.71 -10.14 -30.11
N THR A 185 4.71 -9.25 -30.23
CA THR A 185 5.43 -8.97 -31.47
C THR A 185 6.74 -9.75 -31.59
N GLY A 186 7.03 -10.66 -30.65
CA GLY A 186 8.24 -11.47 -30.61
C GLY A 186 9.48 -10.72 -30.12
N THR A 187 9.31 -9.54 -29.52
CA THR A 187 10.42 -8.76 -28.97
C THR A 187 10.77 -9.29 -27.58
N PRO A 188 12.06 -9.54 -27.26
CA PRO A 188 12.45 -9.96 -25.91
C PRO A 188 11.97 -8.99 -24.84
N GLU A 189 11.45 -9.53 -23.74
CA GLU A 189 10.98 -8.77 -22.58
C GLU A 189 11.75 -9.17 -21.33
N THR A 190 11.84 -8.26 -20.37
CA THR A 190 12.49 -8.51 -19.07
C THR A 190 11.55 -8.09 -17.97
N TRP A 191 11.07 -9.06 -17.18
CA TRP A 191 10.24 -8.77 -16.02
C TRP A 191 11.09 -8.26 -14.83
N LEU A 192 12.13 -9.00 -14.46
CA LEU A 192 13.08 -8.63 -13.42
C LEU A 192 14.51 -8.73 -13.95
N GLY A 193 15.27 -7.64 -13.86
CA GLY A 193 16.66 -7.62 -14.31
C GLY A 193 17.57 -8.43 -13.39
N VAL A 194 18.45 -9.24 -13.97
CA VAL A 194 19.55 -9.89 -13.23
C VAL A 194 20.40 -8.82 -12.53
N GLY A 195 20.75 -9.08 -11.27
CA GLY A 195 21.46 -8.13 -10.40
C GLY A 195 20.55 -7.19 -9.62
N SER A 196 19.24 -7.16 -9.92
CA SER A 196 18.26 -6.47 -9.05
C SER A 196 18.02 -7.25 -7.75
N THR A 197 17.28 -6.64 -6.82
CA THR A 197 16.96 -7.24 -5.52
C THR A 197 15.48 -7.08 -5.24
N ILE A 198 14.83 -8.17 -4.85
CA ILE A 198 13.48 -8.13 -4.29
C ILE A 198 13.63 -7.85 -2.80
N THR A 199 12.95 -6.81 -2.32
CA THR A 199 13.05 -6.37 -0.92
C THR A 199 11.70 -6.51 -0.23
N THR A 200 11.70 -7.12 0.95
CA THR A 200 10.51 -7.29 1.79
C THR A 200 10.80 -6.78 3.19
N ASP A 201 9.93 -5.94 3.75
CA ASP A 201 10.09 -5.45 5.12
C ASP A 201 9.25 -6.24 6.13
N ARG A 202 9.84 -6.52 7.30
CA ARG A 202 9.21 -7.30 8.38
C ARG A 202 9.62 -6.75 9.74
N THR A 203 8.91 -7.19 10.76
CA THR A 203 9.26 -6.95 12.17
C THR A 203 9.72 -8.26 12.80
N ILE A 204 10.81 -8.24 13.56
CA ILE A 204 11.26 -9.42 14.31
C ILE A 204 10.37 -9.60 15.55
N THR A 205 9.72 -10.75 15.67
CA THR A 205 8.81 -11.08 16.77
C THR A 205 9.44 -12.01 17.81
N ALA A 206 10.44 -12.80 17.42
CA ALA A 206 11.21 -13.64 18.34
C ALA A 206 12.62 -13.94 17.78
N ILE A 207 13.56 -14.19 18.69
CA ILE A 207 14.93 -14.63 18.39
C ILE A 207 15.25 -15.83 19.28
N ASN A 208 15.67 -16.95 18.69
CA ASN A 208 16.12 -18.14 19.41
C ASN A 208 17.44 -18.65 18.81
N GLY A 209 18.56 -18.31 19.44
CA GLY A 209 19.88 -18.55 18.85
C GLY A 209 20.03 -17.80 17.53
N THR A 210 20.26 -18.53 16.44
CA THR A 210 20.35 -18.00 15.07
C THR A 210 19.00 -17.84 14.38
N LEU A 211 17.92 -18.40 14.94
CA LEU A 211 16.61 -18.42 14.32
C LEU A 211 15.85 -17.11 14.60
N LEU A 212 15.54 -16.36 13.54
CA LEU A 212 14.65 -15.19 13.60
C LEU A 212 13.21 -15.62 13.30
N THR A 213 12.24 -14.98 13.95
CA THR A 213 10.80 -15.11 13.65
C THR A 213 10.24 -13.75 13.25
N LEU A 214 9.41 -13.71 12.20
CA LEU A 214 8.84 -12.51 11.61
C LEU A 214 7.37 -12.29 12.03
N ASP A 215 6.85 -11.10 11.74
CA ASP A 215 5.45 -10.70 11.93
C ASP A 215 4.51 -11.19 10.81
N ALA A 216 5.03 -11.45 9.62
CA ALA A 216 4.30 -11.95 8.47
C ALA A 216 5.19 -12.86 7.59
N PRO A 217 4.61 -13.86 6.90
CA PRO A 217 5.39 -14.83 6.14
C PRO A 217 6.11 -14.20 4.95
N LEU A 218 7.21 -14.82 4.52
CA LEU A 218 7.91 -14.49 3.27
C LEU A 218 7.12 -15.03 2.07
N THR A 219 6.93 -14.21 1.03
CA THR A 219 6.19 -14.61 -0.18
C THR A 219 7.06 -15.36 -1.17
N ASP A 220 8.35 -15.02 -1.23
CA ASP A 220 9.33 -15.69 -2.08
C ASP A 220 10.10 -16.74 -1.30
N SER A 221 10.45 -17.84 -1.97
CA SER A 221 11.40 -18.82 -1.44
C SER A 221 12.85 -18.37 -1.64
N PHE A 222 13.72 -18.72 -0.70
CA PHE A 222 15.17 -18.49 -0.77
C PHE A 222 15.88 -19.82 -0.93
N ASP A 223 16.28 -20.15 -2.16
CA ASP A 223 17.05 -21.34 -2.48
C ASP A 223 18.53 -20.99 -2.65
N SER A 224 19.36 -21.45 -1.73
CA SER A 224 20.81 -21.19 -1.75
C SER A 224 21.51 -21.67 -3.03
N ALA A 225 20.95 -22.66 -3.75
CA ALA A 225 21.51 -23.16 -5.00
C ALA A 225 21.24 -22.23 -6.20
N LEU A 226 20.21 -21.39 -6.12
CA LEU A 226 19.83 -20.44 -7.16
C LEU A 226 20.26 -19.01 -6.85
N LEU A 227 20.67 -18.70 -5.63
CA LEU A 227 20.96 -17.35 -5.16
C LEU A 227 22.46 -17.13 -4.95
N ASN A 228 22.92 -15.91 -5.20
CA ASN A 228 24.31 -15.51 -5.00
C ASN A 228 24.37 -14.05 -4.50
N PRO A 229 24.90 -13.76 -3.30
CA PRO A 229 25.32 -14.72 -2.27
C PRO A 229 24.22 -15.75 -1.91
N PRO A 230 24.56 -16.97 -1.45
CA PRO A 230 23.57 -17.99 -1.13
C PRO A 230 22.55 -17.49 -0.10
N GLY A 231 21.27 -17.74 -0.37
CA GLY A 231 20.17 -17.28 0.49
C GLY A 231 19.81 -15.80 0.25
N GLY A 232 19.44 -15.09 1.32
CA GLY A 232 19.14 -13.66 1.33
C GLY A 232 19.94 -12.94 2.40
N SER A 233 19.86 -11.61 2.41
CA SER A 233 20.46 -10.78 3.46
C SER A 233 19.39 -10.04 4.26
N VAL A 234 19.70 -9.77 5.52
CA VAL A 234 18.80 -9.12 6.47
C VAL A 234 19.52 -7.97 7.14
N ALA A 235 18.92 -6.79 7.09
CA ALA A 235 19.45 -5.60 7.74
C ALA A 235 18.31 -4.86 8.46
N THR A 236 18.60 -4.29 9.63
CA THR A 236 17.67 -3.37 10.27
C THR A 236 17.51 -2.11 9.42
N TYR A 237 16.35 -1.47 9.53
CA TYR A 237 16.12 -0.19 8.88
C TYR A 237 15.31 0.73 9.79
N THR A 238 15.39 2.03 9.52
CA THR A 238 14.42 3.02 9.98
C THR A 238 13.75 3.71 8.79
N PHE A 239 12.58 4.31 9.01
CA PHE A 239 11.85 5.02 7.96
C PHE A 239 11.38 6.39 8.50
N PRO A 240 12.32 7.33 8.75
CA PRO A 240 11.97 8.66 9.22
C PRO A 240 11.07 9.36 8.20
N GLY A 241 9.92 9.87 8.64
CA GLY A 241 8.94 10.52 7.76
C GLY A 241 7.93 9.58 7.11
N ARG A 242 7.88 8.28 7.47
CA ARG A 242 6.72 7.43 7.17
C ARG A 242 5.55 7.87 8.04
N ILE A 243 4.41 8.20 7.43
CA ILE A 243 3.21 8.55 8.20
C ILE A 243 2.35 7.32 8.44
N SER A 244 1.52 7.36 9.47
CA SER A 244 0.61 6.26 9.79
C SER A 244 -0.72 6.71 10.34
N GLN A 245 -1.68 5.79 10.45
CA GLN A 245 -3.01 6.09 10.99
C GLN A 245 -3.73 7.18 10.18
N VAL A 246 -3.74 6.99 8.86
CA VAL A 246 -4.33 7.94 7.92
C VAL A 246 -5.39 7.27 7.04
N GLY A 247 -6.45 7.98 6.70
CA GLY A 247 -7.50 7.40 5.87
C GLY A 247 -8.42 8.40 5.20
N VAL A 248 -9.14 7.92 4.18
CA VAL A 248 -10.18 8.66 3.45
C VAL A 248 -11.41 7.79 3.36
N GLU A 249 -12.57 8.31 3.76
CA GLU A 249 -13.77 7.48 3.86
C GLU A 249 -15.09 8.22 3.58
N HIS A 250 -16.10 7.46 3.15
CA HIS A 250 -17.51 7.84 3.13
C HIS A 250 -17.84 9.05 2.24
N LEU A 251 -17.42 9.05 0.98
CA LEU A 251 -17.73 10.14 0.04
C LEU A 251 -17.78 9.66 -1.42
N SER A 252 -18.36 10.48 -2.27
CA SER A 252 -18.32 10.33 -3.72
C SER A 252 -17.50 11.44 -4.38
N VAL A 253 -16.96 11.15 -5.56
CA VAL A 253 -16.13 12.07 -6.34
C VAL A 253 -16.58 12.04 -7.80
N ILE A 254 -16.74 13.21 -8.40
CA ILE A 254 -16.93 13.38 -9.85
C ILE A 254 -15.73 14.15 -10.39
N ALA A 255 -15.03 13.54 -11.34
CA ALA A 255 -14.01 14.19 -12.15
C ALA A 255 -14.58 14.64 -13.51
N PRO A 256 -13.90 15.58 -14.19
CA PRO A 256 -14.17 15.87 -15.59
C PRO A 256 -13.94 14.63 -16.46
N ALA A 257 -14.94 14.24 -17.25
CA ALA A 257 -14.82 13.12 -18.19
C ALA A 257 -13.86 13.48 -19.34
N VAL A 258 -12.65 12.90 -19.31
CA VAL A 258 -11.61 13.12 -20.33
C VAL A 258 -11.00 11.80 -20.79
N ASN A 259 -10.78 11.64 -22.09
CA ASN A 259 -10.04 10.50 -22.65
C ASN A 259 -8.55 10.83 -22.71
N ALA A 260 -7.84 10.71 -21.58
CA ALA A 260 -6.41 11.00 -21.48
C ALA A 260 -5.56 9.72 -21.35
N ALA A 261 -4.49 9.60 -22.13
CA ALA A 261 -3.51 8.53 -21.96
C ALA A 261 -2.78 8.65 -20.61
N ILE A 262 -2.33 7.52 -20.03
CA ILE A 262 -1.64 7.47 -18.73
C ILE A 262 -0.33 8.30 -18.69
N THR A 263 0.22 8.65 -19.85
CA THR A 263 1.45 9.45 -19.99
C THR A 263 1.20 10.96 -19.86
N ILE A 264 -0.05 11.40 -19.78
CA ILE A 264 -0.46 12.80 -19.62
C ILE A 264 -1.14 12.96 -18.25
N PRO A 265 -1.04 14.12 -17.58
CA PRO A 265 -1.72 14.34 -16.30
C PRO A 265 -3.22 14.00 -16.34
N GLN A 266 -3.69 13.31 -15.30
CA GLN A 266 -5.04 12.79 -15.14
C GLN A 266 -5.68 13.33 -13.86
N TYR A 267 -7.02 13.31 -13.81
CA TYR A 267 -7.76 13.49 -12.57
C TYR A 267 -7.82 12.16 -11.83
N SER A 268 -7.12 12.03 -10.71
CA SER A 268 -7.03 10.77 -9.95
C SER A 268 -7.66 10.90 -8.57
N GLY A 269 -8.07 9.79 -7.96
CA GLY A 269 -8.76 9.77 -6.67
C GLY A 269 -7.80 9.85 -5.48
N VAL A 270 -7.15 8.73 -5.15
CA VAL A 270 -6.34 8.54 -3.95
C VAL A 270 -4.93 8.11 -4.33
N SER A 271 -3.92 8.77 -3.76
CA SER A 271 -2.55 8.29 -3.79
C SER A 271 -2.00 8.09 -2.38
N MET A 272 -1.26 7.00 -2.18
CA MET A 272 -0.54 6.72 -0.94
C MET A 272 0.95 6.50 -1.23
N SER A 273 1.83 7.19 -0.48
CA SER A 273 3.28 7.02 -0.57
C SER A 273 3.94 7.27 0.79
N ALA A 274 4.91 6.43 1.19
CA ALA A 274 5.54 6.49 2.50
C ALA A 274 4.52 6.48 3.65
N VAL A 275 3.54 5.59 3.55
CA VAL A 275 2.42 5.42 4.50
C VAL A 275 2.46 4.01 5.09
N MET A 276 2.03 3.86 6.35
CA MET A 276 1.67 2.56 6.91
C MET A 276 0.41 2.61 7.76
N ASN A 277 -0.32 1.50 7.95
CA ASN A 277 -1.57 1.48 8.72
C ASN A 277 -2.58 2.54 8.23
N ALA A 278 -2.97 2.40 6.97
CA ALA A 278 -3.90 3.33 6.33
C ALA A 278 -5.09 2.62 5.72
N TRP A 279 -6.09 3.39 5.31
CA TRP A 279 -7.24 2.83 4.62
C TRP A 279 -7.90 3.82 3.66
N ALA A 280 -8.65 3.27 2.71
CA ALA A 280 -9.70 3.98 2.01
C ALA A 280 -10.96 3.11 2.09
N GLN A 281 -12.11 3.70 2.46
CA GLN A 281 -13.34 2.93 2.63
C GLN A 281 -14.57 3.68 2.12
N ASP A 282 -15.48 2.99 1.43
CA ASP A 282 -16.77 3.54 1.00
C ASP A 282 -16.57 4.82 0.16
N LEU A 283 -15.86 4.63 -0.96
CA LEU A 283 -15.58 5.70 -1.92
C LEU A 283 -16.18 5.35 -3.27
N VAL A 284 -16.91 6.29 -3.86
CA VAL A 284 -17.47 6.15 -5.22
C VAL A 284 -16.86 7.21 -6.11
N PHE A 285 -16.08 6.80 -7.10
CA PHE A 285 -15.48 7.69 -8.09
C PHE A 285 -16.22 7.60 -9.41
N ARG A 286 -16.38 8.74 -10.07
CA ARG A 286 -16.86 8.83 -11.44
C ARG A 286 -15.87 9.61 -12.29
N ASP A 287 -15.49 9.01 -13.42
CA ASP A 287 -14.63 9.58 -14.45
C ASP A 287 -13.21 9.98 -13.99
N THR A 288 -12.77 9.53 -12.80
CA THR A 288 -11.35 9.59 -12.44
C THR A 288 -10.56 8.58 -13.25
N GLN A 289 -9.25 8.77 -13.36
CA GLN A 289 -8.36 7.86 -14.06
C GLN A 289 -7.13 7.58 -13.19
N ASN A 290 -6.60 6.35 -13.27
CA ASN A 290 -5.56 5.89 -12.35
C ASN A 290 -5.97 6.16 -10.89
N THR A 291 -7.22 5.77 -10.60
CA THR A 291 -8.03 6.28 -9.50
C THR A 291 -7.37 6.07 -8.15
N VAL A 292 -6.79 4.89 -7.90
CA VAL A 292 -6.07 4.55 -6.68
C VAL A 292 -4.64 4.14 -7.03
N THR A 293 -3.66 4.89 -6.51
CA THR A 293 -2.24 4.58 -6.65
C THR A 293 -1.59 4.35 -5.27
N ILE A 294 -1.10 3.13 -5.03
CA ILE A 294 -0.39 2.74 -3.82
C ILE A 294 1.08 2.47 -4.16
N GLY A 295 1.98 3.34 -3.68
CA GLY A 295 3.42 3.23 -3.95
C GLY A 295 4.10 2.05 -3.25
N GLY A 296 5.24 1.61 -3.77
CA GLY A 296 5.99 0.44 -3.26
C GLY A 296 6.57 0.58 -1.86
N ASN A 297 6.58 1.78 -1.30
CA ASN A 297 6.99 2.07 0.08
C ASN A 297 5.80 2.18 1.05
N VAL A 298 4.62 1.71 0.65
CA VAL A 298 3.41 1.64 1.48
C VAL A 298 3.26 0.23 2.08
N LYS A 299 2.74 0.15 3.32
CA LYS A 299 2.52 -1.12 4.03
C LYS A 299 1.22 -1.12 4.83
N GLN A 300 0.56 -2.27 4.95
CA GLN A 300 -0.59 -2.47 5.85
C GLN A 300 -1.74 -1.49 5.55
N VAL A 301 -2.37 -1.67 4.38
CA VAL A 301 -3.46 -0.81 3.91
C VAL A 301 -4.68 -1.65 3.55
N THR A 302 -5.86 -1.21 3.98
CA THR A 302 -7.14 -1.77 3.53
C THR A 302 -7.81 -0.80 2.56
N LEU A 303 -8.17 -1.29 1.39
CA LEU A 303 -9.11 -0.66 0.47
C LEU A 303 -10.40 -1.46 0.53
N GLU A 304 -11.53 -0.80 0.83
CA GLU A 304 -12.79 -1.49 1.03
C GLU A 304 -13.96 -0.72 0.42
N ASN A 305 -14.75 -1.38 -0.43
CA ASN A 305 -15.91 -0.78 -1.09
C ASN A 305 -15.55 0.45 -1.95
N ILE A 306 -14.47 0.37 -2.73
CA ILE A 306 -14.04 1.40 -3.68
C ILE A 306 -14.65 1.10 -5.04
N HIS A 307 -15.54 1.98 -5.50
CA HIS A 307 -16.22 1.83 -6.78
C HIS A 307 -15.73 2.90 -7.75
N VAL A 308 -15.37 2.51 -8.96
CA VAL A 308 -15.00 3.45 -10.04
C VAL A 308 -15.91 3.23 -11.23
N ASN A 309 -16.54 4.30 -11.71
CA ASN A 309 -17.46 4.27 -12.84
C ASN A 309 -17.01 5.27 -13.92
N HIS A 310 -17.01 4.84 -15.18
CA HIS A 310 -16.70 5.71 -16.31
C HIS A 310 -17.94 5.96 -17.16
N THR A 311 -18.18 7.23 -17.52
CA THR A 311 -19.31 7.65 -18.35
C THR A 311 -18.95 7.80 -19.82
N ILE A 312 -17.65 7.73 -20.15
CA ILE A 312 -17.12 7.80 -21.51
C ILE A 312 -16.25 6.59 -21.82
N THR A 313 -16.18 6.24 -23.10
CA THR A 313 -15.24 5.21 -23.57
C THR A 313 -13.83 5.76 -23.57
N HIS A 314 -12.91 4.99 -23.01
CA HIS A 314 -11.48 5.26 -23.03
C HIS A 314 -10.80 4.38 -24.09
N THR A 315 -9.89 4.97 -24.87
CA THR A 315 -9.29 4.29 -26.05
C THR A 315 -7.79 4.06 -25.92
N GLY A 316 -7.22 4.12 -24.70
CA GLY A 316 -5.80 3.95 -24.44
C GLY A 316 -5.45 2.59 -23.83
N ASP A 317 -4.28 2.05 -24.17
CA ASP A 317 -3.85 0.67 -23.86
C ASP A 317 -3.60 0.35 -22.37
N ARG A 318 -3.81 1.30 -21.44
CA ARG A 318 -3.25 1.24 -20.07
C ARG A 318 -4.05 1.99 -19.00
N MET A 319 -5.38 1.98 -19.07
CA MET A 319 -6.15 2.45 -17.91
C MET A 319 -6.24 1.32 -16.89
N ALA A 320 -5.66 1.54 -15.73
CA ALA A 320 -5.86 0.72 -14.54
C ALA A 320 -6.42 1.67 -13.49
N ASP A 321 -7.62 1.44 -12.95
CA ASP A 321 -8.10 2.27 -11.85
C ASP A 321 -7.37 1.98 -10.54
N PHE A 322 -6.68 0.85 -10.48
CA PHE A 322 -5.87 0.45 -9.35
C PHE A 322 -4.43 0.14 -9.80
N SER A 323 -3.47 0.86 -9.21
CA SER A 323 -2.04 0.59 -9.32
C SER A 323 -1.48 0.37 -7.93
N VAL A 324 -1.12 -0.87 -7.59
CA VAL A 324 -0.77 -1.27 -6.22
C VAL A 324 0.59 -1.96 -6.19
N SER A 325 1.58 -1.32 -5.57
CA SER A 325 2.96 -1.86 -5.45
C SER A 325 3.42 -2.12 -3.99
N GLY A 326 2.60 -1.77 -2.99
CA GLY A 326 2.96 -1.90 -1.57
C GLY A 326 2.90 -3.34 -1.03
N THR A 327 3.16 -3.50 0.27
CA THR A 327 3.09 -4.82 0.95
C THR A 327 1.96 -4.89 1.97
N GLN A 328 1.40 -6.08 2.18
CA GLN A 328 0.26 -6.30 3.10
C GLN A 328 -0.92 -5.37 2.78
N ILE A 329 -1.25 -5.26 1.49
CA ILE A 329 -2.38 -4.47 0.99
C ILE A 329 -3.56 -5.42 0.81
N PHE A 330 -4.72 -5.07 1.37
CA PHE A 330 -5.96 -5.84 1.26
C PHE A 330 -6.98 -5.02 0.48
N LEU A 331 -7.55 -5.62 -0.56
CA LEU A 331 -8.62 -5.05 -1.38
C LEU A 331 -9.86 -5.92 -1.16
N ASN A 332 -11.01 -5.30 -0.89
CA ASN A 332 -12.24 -6.00 -0.59
C ASN A 332 -13.44 -5.29 -1.23
N ASN A 333 -14.21 -6.05 -2.01
CA ASN A 333 -15.41 -5.57 -2.70
C ASN A 333 -15.13 -4.35 -3.60
N ASP A 334 -14.04 -4.44 -4.36
CA ASP A 334 -13.61 -3.46 -5.35
C ASP A 334 -13.80 -4.08 -6.75
N PRO A 335 -14.71 -3.59 -7.61
CA PRO A 335 -15.24 -4.32 -8.77
C PRO A 335 -14.27 -4.54 -9.94
N GLU A 336 -13.01 -4.12 -9.81
CA GLU A 336 -11.96 -4.37 -10.80
C GLU A 336 -11.13 -5.64 -10.55
N PHE A 337 -11.37 -6.36 -9.44
CA PHE A 337 -10.66 -7.60 -9.07
C PHE A 337 -11.59 -8.81 -8.92
#